data_AF-A0A7S3Z9T3-F1
#
_entry.id   AF-A0A7S3Z9T3-F1
#
_cell.length_a   1.000
_cell.length_b   1.000
_cell.length_c   1.000
_cell.angle_alpha   90.00
_cell.angle_beta   90.00
_cell.angle_gamma   90.00
#
_symmetry.space_group_name_H-M   'P 1'
#
loop_
_entity.id
_entity.type
_entity.pdbx_description
1 polymer ?
#
loop_
_entity_poly.entity_id
_entity_poly.type
_entity_poly.pdbx_seq_one_letter_code
_entity_poly.pdbx_strand_id
1 'polypeptide(L)'
;DDLEESQIRTLGPFTLKDFQVEGVQWLYKLYALGKNGVLADEMGLGKTIQTIGLLNILFHRHYDGHPYIVVAPTSVLDNWVRELNKLVPDMHVVKYHGSMRERAELQE
;
A
#
# COMPACT_ATOMS: atom_id res chain seq x y z
N ASP A 1 -13.34 -7.07 14.40
CA ASP A 1 -12.52 -5.90 14.74
C ASP A 1 -12.80 -4.76 13.81
N ASP A 2 -13.51 -3.77 14.34
CA ASP A 2 -13.64 -2.48 13.68
C ASP A 2 -12.30 -1.74 13.76
N LEU A 3 -11.91 -1.13 12.65
CA LEU A 3 -10.68 -0.37 12.52
C LEU A 3 -10.95 1.07 12.98
N GLU A 4 -10.35 1.49 14.09
CA GLU A 4 -10.52 2.86 14.58
C GLU A 4 -9.83 3.86 13.65
N GLU A 5 -10.43 5.04 13.49
CA GLU A 5 -9.90 6.12 12.67
C GLU A 5 -8.49 6.55 13.09
N SER A 6 -8.23 6.57 14.39
CA SER A 6 -6.92 6.91 15.00
C SER A 6 -5.79 6.03 14.45
N GLN A 7 -6.10 4.81 14.05
CA GLN A 7 -5.15 3.81 13.56
C GLN A 7 -4.87 3.96 12.05
N ILE A 8 -5.61 4.84 11.38
CA ILE A 8 -5.54 5.09 9.93
C ILE A 8 -5.03 6.51 9.66
N ARG A 9 -5.42 7.46 10.51
CA ARG A 9 -5.24 8.90 10.32
C ARG A 9 -3.80 9.31 10.00
N THR A 10 -2.82 8.57 10.52
CA THR A 10 -1.39 8.82 10.31
C THR A 10 -0.72 7.66 9.58
N LEU A 11 0.05 8.00 8.55
CA LEU A 11 0.86 7.07 7.77
C LEU A 11 2.29 7.62 7.65
N GLY A 12 3.19 7.11 8.49
CA GLY A 12 4.53 7.69 8.67
C GLY A 12 4.45 9.18 9.02
N PRO A 13 5.16 10.07 8.31
CA PRO A 13 5.12 11.51 8.55
C PRO A 13 3.88 12.21 7.95
N PHE A 14 2.93 11.47 7.37
CA PHE A 14 1.79 12.03 6.64
C PHE A 14 0.47 11.86 7.41
N THR A 15 -0.35 12.90 7.44
CA THR A 15 -1.73 12.84 7.96
C THR A 15 -2.72 12.75 6.81
N LEU A 16 -3.51 11.68 6.78
CA LEU A 16 -4.52 11.46 5.75
C LEU A 16 -5.68 12.46 5.88
N LYS A 17 -6.15 12.93 4.71
CA LYS A 17 -7.40 13.70 4.61
C LYS A 17 -8.60 12.81 4.90
N ASP A 18 -9.73 13.40 5.30
CA ASP A 18 -10.91 12.63 5.71
C ASP A 18 -11.38 11.62 4.65
N PHE A 19 -11.50 12.06 3.39
CA PHE A 19 -11.88 11.16 2.29
C PHE A 19 -10.85 10.03 2.05
N GLN A 20 -9.58 10.25 2.38
CA GLN A 20 -8.55 9.21 2.26
C GLN A 20 -8.67 8.19 3.39
N VAL A 21 -9.00 8.65 4.60
CA VAL A 21 -9.30 7.77 5.73
C VAL A 21 -10.51 6.91 5.42
N GLU A 22 -11.59 7.51 4.89
CA GLU A 22 -12.77 6.77 4.44
C GLU A 22 -12.43 5.74 3.36
N GLY A 23 -11.59 6.10 2.38
CA GLY A 23 -11.11 5.18 1.35
C GLY A 23 -10.35 3.98 1.92
N VAL A 24 -9.46 4.21 2.90
CA VAL A 24 -8.73 3.13 3.58
C VAL A 24 -9.65 2.26 4.42
N GLN A 25 -10.61 2.84 5.15
CA GLN A 25 -11.62 2.09 5.91
C GLN A 25 -12.45 1.19 4.99
N TRP A 26 -12.87 1.73 3.85
CA TRP A 26 -13.62 0.98 2.85
C TRP A 26 -12.80 -0.19 2.29
N LEU A 27 -11.53 0.04 1.93
CA LEU A 27 -10.62 -1.00 1.48
C LEU A 27 -10.42 -2.10 2.55
N TYR A 28 -10.20 -1.73 3.81
CA TYR A 28 -10.05 -2.68 4.90
C TYR A 28 -11.31 -3.51 5.11
N LYS A 29 -12.49 -2.89 5.01
CA LYS A 29 -13.78 -3.59 5.10
C LYS A 29 -13.94 -4.62 3.99
N LEU A 30 -13.51 -4.30 2.76
CA LEU A 30 -13.52 -5.27 1.66
C LEU A 30 -12.60 -6.46 1.93
N TYR A 31 -11.38 -6.20 2.42
CA TYR A 31 -10.44 -7.24 2.84
C TYR A 31 -11.06 -8.17 3.91
N ALA A 32 -11.64 -7.58 4.97
CA ALA A 32 -12.27 -8.34 6.06
C ALA A 32 -13.47 -9.18 5.60
N LEU A 33 -14.14 -8.78 4.52
CA LEU A 33 -15.24 -9.52 3.91
C LEU A 33 -14.80 -10.52 2.84
N GLY A 34 -13.50 -10.63 2.54
CA GLY A 34 -12.98 -11.47 1.45
C GLY A 34 -13.44 -11.00 0.07
N LYS A 35 -13.66 -9.69 -0.10
CA LYS A 35 -14.15 -9.08 -1.35
C LYS A 35 -13.06 -8.21 -1.97
N ASN A 36 -13.10 -8.14 -3.30
CA ASN A 36 -12.27 -7.20 -4.07
C ASN A 36 -12.99 -5.87 -4.27
N GLY A 37 -12.23 -4.81 -4.56
CA GLY A 37 -12.77 -3.48 -4.82
C GLY A 37 -11.98 -2.70 -5.86
N VAL A 38 -12.60 -1.66 -6.38
CA VAL A 38 -12.00 -0.69 -7.30
C VAL A 38 -12.08 0.69 -6.66
N LEU A 39 -10.92 1.28 -6.34
CA LEU A 39 -10.84 2.70 -5.97
C LEU A 39 -10.99 3.55 -7.23
N ALA A 40 -12.19 4.09 -7.43
CA ALA A 40 -12.56 4.87 -8.62
C ALA A 40 -12.49 6.39 -8.41
N ASP A 41 -11.79 6.84 -7.37
CA ASP A 41 -11.58 8.26 -7.09
C ASP A 41 -10.92 9.00 -8.28
N GLU A 42 -11.16 10.30 -8.38
CA GLU A 42 -10.53 11.17 -9.36
C GLU A 42 -8.98 11.10 -9.32
N MET A 43 -8.34 11.40 -10.45
CA MET A 43 -6.89 11.48 -10.53
C MET A 43 -6.35 12.54 -9.56
N GLY A 44 -5.22 12.26 -8.91
CA GLY A 44 -4.62 13.19 -7.95
C GLY A 44 -5.17 13.12 -6.51
N LEU A 45 -6.23 12.35 -6.24
CA LEU A 45 -6.78 12.19 -4.88
C LEU A 45 -5.97 11.24 -3.96
N GLY A 46 -4.80 10.80 -4.41
CA GLY A 46 -3.89 10.01 -3.58
C GLY A 46 -4.29 8.55 -3.43
N LYS A 47 -4.82 7.91 -4.47
CA LYS A 47 -5.08 6.46 -4.49
C LYS A 47 -3.87 5.64 -4.02
N THR A 48 -2.66 6.03 -4.43
CA THR A 48 -1.41 5.41 -3.95
C THR A 48 -1.28 5.46 -2.43
N ILE A 49 -1.51 6.63 -1.80
CA ILE A 49 -1.35 6.75 -0.34
C ILE A 49 -2.45 5.98 0.40
N GLN A 50 -3.66 5.90 -0.16
CA GLN A 50 -4.74 5.07 0.39
C GLN A 50 -4.38 3.57 0.30
N THR A 51 -3.86 3.11 -0.84
CA THR A 51 -3.40 1.71 -0.98
C THR A 51 -2.25 1.39 -0.03
N ILE A 52 -1.27 2.29 0.14
CA ILE A 52 -0.19 2.11 1.11
C ILE A 52 -0.74 2.08 2.54
N GLY A 53 -1.74 2.92 2.85
CA GLY A 53 -2.43 2.91 4.14
C GLY A 53 -3.06 1.54 4.45
N LEU A 54 -3.71 0.91 3.47
CA LEU A 54 -4.21 -0.46 3.61
C LEU A 54 -3.06 -1.44 3.89
N LEU A 55 -1.99 -1.41 3.08
CA LEU A 55 -0.84 -2.31 3.26
C LEU A 55 -0.21 -2.16 4.64
N ASN A 56 -0.07 -0.94 5.14
CA ASN A 56 0.44 -0.65 6.48
C ASN A 56 -0.41 -1.34 7.57
N ILE A 57 -1.74 -1.24 7.47
CA ILE A 57 -2.66 -1.85 8.43
C ILE A 57 -2.57 -3.38 8.38
N LEU A 58 -2.52 -3.96 7.18
CA LEU A 58 -2.41 -5.40 7.01
C LEU A 58 -1.06 -5.91 7.54
N PHE A 59 0.02 -5.22 7.25
CA PHE A 59 1.36 -5.56 7.74
C PHE A 59 1.45 -5.57 9.27
N HIS A 60 0.86 -4.57 9.95
CA HIS A 60 0.98 -4.48 11.41
C HIS A 60 0.01 -5.38 12.18
N ARG A 61 -1.11 -5.81 11.56
CA ARG A 61 -2.15 -6.60 12.26
C ARG A 61 -2.25 -8.04 11.84
N HIS A 62 -2.00 -8.30 10.57
CA HIS A 62 -2.38 -9.54 9.89
C HIS A 62 -1.21 -10.14 9.12
N TYR A 63 0.01 -9.65 9.31
CA TYR A 63 1.17 -10.20 8.62
C TYR A 63 1.40 -11.65 9.03
N ASP A 64 1.26 -12.53 8.05
CA ASP A 64 1.38 -13.98 8.16
C ASP A 64 2.68 -14.51 7.55
N GLY A 65 3.60 -13.61 7.17
CA GLY A 65 4.84 -13.96 6.49
C GLY A 65 4.75 -13.97 4.97
N HIS A 66 3.57 -13.72 4.38
CA HIS A 66 3.40 -13.69 2.93
C HIS A 66 3.66 -12.30 2.31
N PRO A 67 4.24 -12.24 1.08
CA PRO A 67 4.53 -10.98 0.42
C PRO A 67 3.28 -10.34 -0.18
N TYR A 68 3.20 -9.01 -0.13
CA TYR A 68 2.23 -8.23 -0.91
C TYR A 68 2.80 -7.89 -2.29
N ILE A 69 1.97 -7.95 -3.33
CA ILE A 69 2.37 -7.64 -4.70
C ILE A 69 1.63 -6.40 -5.18
N VAL A 70 2.37 -5.37 -5.59
CA VAL A 70 1.85 -4.19 -6.28
C VAL A 70 2.31 -4.23 -7.73
N VAL A 71 1.36 -4.19 -8.66
CA VAL A 71 1.63 -4.12 -10.11
C VAL A 71 1.25 -2.72 -10.59
N ALA A 72 2.19 -2.04 -11.23
CA ALA A 72 1.98 -0.70 -11.76
C ALA A 72 2.78 -0.48 -13.06
N PRO A 73 2.43 0.53 -13.89
CA PRO A 73 3.22 0.90 -15.04
C PRO A 73 4.68 1.22 -14.66
N THR A 74 5.62 0.88 -15.54
CA THR A 74 7.06 1.08 -15.31
C THR A 74 7.41 2.52 -14.88
N SER A 75 6.75 3.51 -15.48
CA SER A 75 6.98 4.93 -15.24
C SER A 75 6.69 5.39 -13.81
N VAL A 76 5.93 4.61 -13.02
CA VAL A 76 5.56 4.97 -11.65
C VAL A 76 6.17 4.06 -10.59
N LEU A 77 6.95 3.03 -10.98
CA LEU A 77 7.55 2.09 -10.03
C LEU A 77 8.48 2.79 -9.03
N ASP A 78 9.31 3.72 -9.49
CA ASP A 78 10.21 4.47 -8.61
C ASP A 78 9.46 5.36 -7.61
N ASN A 79 8.30 5.89 -8.03
CA ASN A 79 7.42 6.63 -7.13
C ASN A 79 6.86 5.70 -6.04
N TRP A 80 6.39 4.50 -6.39
CA TRP A 80 5.91 3.52 -5.42
C TRP A 80 6.98 3.12 -4.40
N VAL A 81 8.19 2.81 -4.85
CA VAL A 81 9.31 2.45 -3.96
C VAL A 81 9.63 3.59 -3.01
N ARG A 82 9.71 4.82 -3.54
CA ARG A 82 9.98 6.01 -2.71
C ARG A 82 8.90 6.25 -1.67
N GLU A 83 7.63 6.19 -2.04
CA GLU A 83 6.53 6.43 -1.11
C GLU A 83 6.45 5.32 -0.06
N LEU A 84 6.63 4.04 -0.42
CA LEU A 84 6.67 2.94 0.56
C LEU A 84 7.82 3.11 1.56
N ASN A 85 9.05 3.33 1.09
CA ASN A 85 10.21 3.53 1.98
C ASN A 85 10.07 4.74 2.89
N LYS A 86 9.34 5.77 2.45
CA LYS A 86 9.08 6.99 3.24
C LYS A 86 7.96 6.80 4.27
N LEU A 87 6.88 6.13 3.89
CA LEU A 87 5.63 6.07 4.64
C LEU A 87 5.56 4.85 5.57
N VAL A 88 6.22 3.76 5.19
CA VAL A 88 6.25 2.46 5.88
C VAL A 88 7.69 1.88 5.85
N PRO A 89 8.65 2.54 6.53
CA PRO A 89 10.08 2.21 6.42
C PRO A 89 10.45 0.82 6.99
N ASP A 90 9.56 0.22 7.76
CA ASP A 90 9.66 -1.11 8.35
C ASP A 90 9.27 -2.23 7.38
N MET A 91 8.57 -1.91 6.29
CA MET A 91 8.27 -2.85 5.23
C MET A 91 9.46 -2.97 4.26
N HIS A 92 9.97 -4.19 4.05
CA HIS A 92 10.98 -4.44 3.04
C HIS A 92 10.38 -4.37 1.62
N VAL A 93 10.91 -3.48 0.77
CA VAL A 93 10.40 -3.23 -0.58
C VAL A 93 11.37 -3.74 -1.63
N VAL A 94 10.90 -4.62 -2.53
CA VAL A 94 11.68 -5.11 -3.67
C VAL A 94 11.05 -4.64 -4.98
N LYS A 95 11.82 -3.88 -5.78
CA LYS A 95 11.41 -3.46 -7.13
C LYS A 95 11.77 -4.55 -8.15
N TYR A 96 10.79 -5.35 -8.56
CA TYR A 96 10.99 -6.37 -9.58
C TYR A 96 10.80 -5.79 -11.00
N HIS A 97 11.87 -5.24 -11.57
CA HIS A 97 11.89 -4.64 -12.91
C HIS A 97 13.29 -4.74 -13.54
N GLY A 98 13.40 -4.54 -14.86
CA GLY A 98 14.67 -4.58 -15.60
C GLY A 98 14.76 -5.77 -16.55
N SER A 99 15.97 -6.05 -17.02
CA SER A 99 16.34 -7.21 -17.85
C SER A 99 16.17 -8.54 -17.11
N MET A 100 16.24 -9.66 -17.84
CA MET A 100 16.20 -10.99 -17.20
C MET A 100 17.35 -11.19 -16.20
N ARG A 101 18.53 -10.63 -16.48
CA ARG A 101 19.69 -10.75 -15.59
C ARG A 101 19.48 -10.01 -14.28
N GLU A 102 19.07 -8.75 -14.36
CA GLU A 102 18.78 -7.93 -13.17
C GLU A 102 17.69 -8.55 -12.29
N ARG A 103 16.69 -9.20 -12.90
CA ARG A 103 15.65 -9.92 -12.14
C ARG A 103 16.11 -11.24 -11.53
N ALA A 104 17.06 -11.93 -12.17
CA ALA A 104 17.65 -13.15 -11.61
C ALA A 104 18.50 -12.84 -10.38
N GLU A 105 19.25 -11.73 -10.40
CA GLU A 105 20.03 -11.24 -9.25
C GLU A 105 19.15 -10.93 -8.01
N LEU A 106 17.85 -10.69 -8.19
CA LEU A 106 16.89 -10.46 -7.08
C LEU A 106 16.29 -11.75 -6.51
N GLN A 107 16.52 -12.90 -7.15
CA GLN A 107 15.98 -14.20 -6.74
C GLN A 107 17.00 -15.06 -5.96
N GLU A 108 18.25 -14.62 -5.92
CA GLU A 108 19.35 -15.20 -5.14
C GLU A 108 19.43 -14.61 -3.73
#